data_AF-A0A8T3S0U2-F1
#
_entry.id   AF-A0A8T3S0U2-F1
#
_cell.length_a   1.000
_cell.length_b   1.000
_cell.length_c   1.000
_cell.angle_alpha   90.00
_cell.angle_beta   90.00
_cell.angle_gamma   90.00
#
_symmetry.space_group_name_H-M   'P 1'
#
loop_
_entity.id
_entity.type
_entity.pdbx_description
1 polymer ?
#
loop_
_entity_poly.entity_id
_entity_poly.type
_entity_poly.pdbx_seq_one_letter_code
_entity_poly.pdbx_strand_id
1 'polypeptide(L)'
;SALHLREAIDRAEHVLAIEALCAAQGLDFRAPMRPGNGVARAHAIVRSRVPHLDADRSPAPDIGAVRELVHSGALLANGATQVAHA
;
A
#
# COMPACT_ATOMS: atom_id res chain seq x y z
N SER A 1 25.00 0.12 -11.23
CA SER A 1 24.67 1.11 -12.27
C SER A 1 23.36 1.78 -11.91
N ALA A 2 23.07 2.98 -12.44
CA ALA A 2 21.82 3.67 -12.18
C ALA A 2 20.58 2.93 -12.73
N LEU A 3 20.75 2.16 -13.81
CA LEU A 3 19.67 1.36 -14.42
C LEU A 3 19.22 0.23 -13.50
N HIS A 4 20.15 -0.59 -12.98
CA HIS A 4 19.80 -1.70 -12.09
C HIS A 4 19.11 -1.24 -10.80
N LEU A 5 19.52 -0.09 -10.26
CA LEU A 5 18.86 0.49 -9.08
C LEU A 5 17.41 0.89 -9.39
N ARG A 6 17.17 1.52 -10.54
CA ARG A 6 15.81 1.90 -10.95
C ARG A 6 14.89 0.69 -11.08
N GLU A 7 15.37 -0.39 -11.68
CA GLU A 7 14.59 -1.62 -11.76
C GLU A 7 14.38 -2.30 -10.40
N ALA A 8 15.37 -2.24 -9.50
CA ALA A 8 15.23 -2.77 -8.15
C ALA A 8 14.15 -2.01 -7.36
N ILE A 9 14.11 -0.69 -7.49
CA ILE A 9 13.06 0.15 -6.88
C ILE A 9 11.69 -0.20 -7.45
N ASP A 10 11.55 -0.32 -8.77
CA ASP A 10 10.27 -0.69 -9.40
C ASP A 10 9.74 -2.05 -8.91
N ARG A 11 10.62 -3.04 -8.76
CA ARG A 11 10.26 -4.35 -8.20
C ARG A 11 9.87 -4.25 -6.71
N ALA A 12 10.58 -3.44 -5.93
CA ALA A 12 10.26 -3.22 -4.53
C ALA A 12 8.89 -2.55 -4.36
N GLU A 13 8.55 -1.56 -5.21
CA GLU A 13 7.23 -0.93 -5.20
C GLU A 13 6.11 -1.94 -5.47
N HIS A 14 6.31 -2.88 -6.39
CA HIS A 14 5.35 -3.96 -6.64
C HIS A 14 5.18 -4.89 -5.44
N VAL A 15 6.28 -5.30 -4.79
CA VAL A 15 6.22 -6.15 -3.59
C VAL A 15 5.45 -5.44 -2.48
N LEU A 16 5.79 -4.17 -2.22
CA LEU A 16 5.10 -3.35 -1.21
C LEU A 16 3.61 -3.17 -1.53
N ALA A 17 3.25 -3.04 -2.80
CA ALA A 17 1.86 -2.95 -3.22
C ALA A 17 1.06 -4.21 -2.89
N ILE A 18 1.64 -5.39 -3.17
CA ILE A 18 1.05 -6.69 -2.84
C ILE A 18 0.90 -6.84 -1.32
N GLU A 19 1.95 -6.51 -0.57
CA GLU A 19 1.91 -6.56 0.90
C GLU A 19 0.83 -5.65 1.48
N ALA A 20 0.73 -4.39 1.00
CA ALA A 20 -0.28 -3.44 1.47
C ALA A 20 -1.70 -3.89 1.13
N LEU A 21 -1.92 -4.49 -0.06
CA LEU A 21 -3.21 -5.05 -0.44
C LEU A 21 -3.61 -6.23 0.45
N CYS A 22 -2.69 -7.17 0.68
CA CYS A 22 -2.89 -8.31 1.58
C CYS A 22 -3.14 -7.87 3.03
N ALA A 23 -2.36 -6.90 3.53
CA ALA A 23 -2.53 -6.35 4.86
C ALA A 23 -3.90 -5.69 5.03
N ALA A 24 -4.37 -4.95 4.01
CA ALA A 24 -5.68 -4.32 4.05
C ALA A 24 -6.82 -5.35 4.11
N GLN A 25 -6.72 -6.43 3.32
CA GLN A 25 -7.66 -7.54 3.36
C GLN A 25 -7.64 -8.26 4.72
N GLY A 26 -6.45 -8.51 5.27
CA GLY A 26 -6.28 -9.12 6.58
C GLY A 26 -6.87 -8.28 7.73
N LEU A 27 -6.81 -6.95 7.63
CA LEU A 27 -7.45 -6.05 8.59
C LEU A 27 -8.98 -6.13 8.51
N ASP A 28 -9.56 -6.23 7.31
CA ASP A 28 -11.01 -6.36 7.14
C ASP A 28 -11.53 -7.65 7.80
N PHE A 29 -10.82 -8.76 7.61
CA PHE A 29 -11.18 -10.04 8.24
C PHE A 29 -11.07 -10.02 9.77
N ARG A 30 -10.32 -9.07 10.33
CA ARG A 30 -10.17 -8.90 11.79
C ARG A 30 -11.17 -7.92 12.39
N ALA A 31 -12.06 -7.33 11.60
CA ALA A 31 -13.13 -6.49 12.12
C ALA A 31 -13.96 -7.24 13.19
N PRO A 32 -14.34 -6.59 14.31
CA PRO A 32 -14.28 -5.15 14.58
C PRO A 32 -12.98 -4.66 15.28
N MET A 33 -11.93 -5.48 15.35
CA MET A 33 -10.67 -5.09 15.98
C MET A 33 -10.03 -3.90 15.25
N ARG A 34 -9.61 -2.88 15.99
CA ARG A 34 -9.05 -1.65 15.42
C ARG A 34 -7.52 -1.68 15.44
N PRO A 35 -6.84 -1.44 14.31
CA PRO A 35 -5.39 -1.27 14.30
C PRO A 35 -4.99 0.10 14.88
N GLY A 36 -3.69 0.31 15.13
CA GLY A 36 -3.17 1.61 15.55
C GLY A 36 -3.41 2.70 14.50
N ASN A 37 -3.41 3.97 14.92
CA ASN A 37 -3.84 5.12 14.11
C ASN A 37 -3.17 5.20 12.71
N GLY A 38 -1.85 5.00 12.63
CA GLY A 38 -1.14 5.05 11.35
C GLY A 38 -1.56 3.94 10.39
N VAL A 39 -1.75 2.73 10.91
CA VAL A 39 -2.20 1.56 10.14
C VAL A 39 -3.67 1.75 9.72
N ALA A 40 -4.53 2.26 10.60
CA ALA A 40 -5.92 2.55 10.28
C ALA A 40 -6.05 3.56 9.11
N ARG A 41 -5.18 4.57 9.08
CA ARG A 41 -5.16 5.55 7.97
C ARG A 41 -4.62 4.96 6.68
N ALA A 42 -3.52 4.21 6.73
CA ALA A 42 -2.99 3.53 5.55
C ALA A 42 -4.03 2.54 4.96
N HIS A 43 -4.72 1.79 5.82
CA HIS A 43 -5.83 0.91 5.44
C HIS A 43 -6.96 1.68 4.74
N ALA A 44 -7.40 2.81 5.30
CA ALA A 44 -8.43 3.65 4.69
C ALA A 44 -8.00 4.19 3.32
N ILE A 45 -6.73 4.59 3.16
CA ILE A 45 -6.18 5.06 1.87
C ILE A 45 -6.21 3.93 0.84
N VAL A 46 -5.74 2.72 1.18
CA VAL A 46 -5.85 1.56 0.29
C VAL A 46 -7.31 1.29 -0.08
N ARG A 47 -8.23 1.29 0.89
CA ARG A 47 -9.67 1.01 0.66
C ARG A 47 -10.40 2.09 -0.14
N SER A 48 -9.90 3.32 -0.12
CA SER A 48 -10.40 4.40 -1.00
C SER A 48 -10.08 4.16 -2.47
N ARG A 49 -9.07 3.33 -2.77
CA ARG A 49 -8.63 3.04 -4.14
C ARG A 49 -9.03 1.65 -4.61
N VAL A 50 -8.98 0.66 -3.70
CA VAL A 50 -9.23 -0.74 -3.98
C VAL A 50 -10.28 -1.29 -3.01
N PRO A 51 -11.47 -1.69 -3.48
CA PRO A 51 -12.52 -2.25 -2.64
C PRO A 51 -12.10 -3.59 -2.03
N HIS A 52 -12.78 -4.01 -0.97
CA HIS A 52 -12.62 -5.36 -0.40
C HIS A 52 -12.71 -6.43 -1.50
N LEU A 53 -11.95 -7.51 -1.35
CA LEU A 53 -12.03 -8.64 -2.26
C LEU A 53 -13.11 -9.61 -1.77
N ASP A 54 -14.34 -9.44 -2.26
CA ASP A 54 -15.48 -10.29 -1.89
C ASP A 54 -15.52 -11.61 -2.66
N ALA A 55 -14.99 -11.63 -3.89
CA ALA A 55 -14.92 -12.78 -4.77
C ALA A 55 -13.68 -12.69 -5.65
N ASP A 56 -13.27 -13.83 -6.22
CA ASP A 56 -12.09 -13.88 -7.08
C ASP A 56 -12.21 -12.92 -8.26
N ARG A 57 -11.17 -12.11 -8.43
CA ARG A 57 -10.96 -11.23 -9.58
C ARG A 57 -9.48 -11.19 -9.91
N SER A 58 -9.14 -10.70 -11.09
CA SER A 58 -7.73 -10.48 -11.44
C SER A 58 -7.09 -9.51 -10.44
N PRO A 59 -5.95 -9.85 -9.81
CA PRO A 59 -5.31 -8.98 -8.85
C PRO A 59 -4.48 -7.87 -9.51
N ALA A 60 -4.17 -7.96 -10.80
CA ALA A 60 -3.28 -7.03 -11.48
C ALA A 60 -3.77 -5.56 -11.44
N PRO A 61 -5.06 -5.25 -11.66
CA PRO A 61 -5.56 -3.88 -11.53
C PRO A 61 -5.42 -3.32 -10.11
N ASP A 62 -5.69 -4.15 -9.11
CA ASP A 62 -5.61 -3.76 -7.69
C ASP A 62 -4.15 -3.53 -7.26
N ILE A 63 -3.24 -4.42 -7.65
CA ILE A 63 -1.80 -4.28 -7.41
C ILE A 63 -1.29 -2.99 -8.06
N GLY A 64 -1.66 -2.72 -9.32
CA GLY A 64 -1.28 -1.49 -10.00
C GLY A 64 -1.78 -0.24 -9.28
N ALA A 65 -3.05 -0.25 -8.84
CA ALA A 65 -3.63 0.87 -8.09
C ALA A 65 -2.92 1.11 -6.75
N VAL A 66 -2.53 0.07 -6.03
CA VAL A 66 -1.79 0.20 -4.76
C VAL A 66 -0.33 0.59 -4.99
N ARG A 67 0.30 0.12 -6.08
CA ARG A 67 1.66 0.52 -6.47
C ARG A 67 1.76 2.03 -6.66
N GLU A 68 0.76 2.67 -7.26
CA GLU A 68 0.71 4.14 -7.37
C GLU A 68 0.64 4.84 -6.01
N LEU A 69 -0.02 4.25 -5.01
CA LEU A 69 -0.04 4.77 -3.64
C LEU A 69 1.34 4.66 -2.97
N VAL A 70 2.08 3.59 -3.24
CA VAL A 70 3.47 3.41 -2.77
C VAL A 70 4.38 4.43 -3.46
N HIS A 71 4.31 4.52 -4.79
CA HIS A 71 5.15 5.39 -5.60
C HIS A 71 4.97 6.89 -5.25
N SER A 72 3.73 7.31 -5.05
CA SER A 72 3.41 8.69 -4.64
C SER A 72 3.73 9.00 -3.17
N GLY A 73 4.09 7.99 -2.37
CA GLY A 73 4.26 8.15 -0.93
C GLY A 73 2.96 8.42 -0.17
N ALA A 74 1.79 8.20 -0.77
CA ALA A 74 0.50 8.46 -0.14
C ALA A 74 0.32 7.70 1.20
N LEU A 75 0.91 6.51 1.31
CA LEU A 75 0.89 5.70 2.54
C LEU A 75 1.77 6.27 3.67
N LEU A 76 2.70 7.18 3.36
CA LEU A 76 3.57 7.85 4.33
C LEU A 76 2.90 9.05 5.01
N ALA A 77 1.68 9.42 4.63
CA ALA A 77 0.95 10.56 5.20
C ALA A 77 0.56 10.38 6.68
N ASN A 78 1.28 9.56 7.44
CA ASN A 78 1.30 9.49 8.89
C ASN A 78 2.32 10.54 9.37
N GLY A 79 1.93 11.46 10.25
CA GLY A 79 2.72 12.64 10.67
C GLY A 79 4.05 12.39 11.39
N ALA A 80 4.79 11.32 11.08
CA ALA A 80 6.06 10.93 11.70
C ALA A 80 7.24 10.81 10.72
N THR A 81 7.09 11.13 9.44
CA THR A 81 8.23 11.10 8.52
C THR A 81 8.17 12.24 7.51
N GLN A 82 8.52 13.44 7.95
CA GLN A 82 9.25 14.34 7.06
C GLN A 82 10.63 13.72 6.88
N VAL A 83 10.89 13.08 5.74
CA VAL A 83 12.29 12.90 5.34
C VAL A 83 12.76 14.29 4.93
N ALA A 84 13.41 14.99 5.86
CA ALA A 84 14.14 16.20 5.54
C ALA A 84 15.26 15.80 4.56
N HIS A 85 15.08 16.15 3.29
CA HIS A 85 16.19 16.24 2.35
C HIS A 85 16.49 17.72 2.14
N ALA A 86 17.41 18.21 2.99
CA ALA A 86 18.35 19.26 2.61
C ALA A 86 19.55 18.60 1.92
#